data_AF-A0A9Q1A7T8-F1
#
_entry.id   AF-A0A9Q1A7T8-F1
#
_cell.length_a   1.000
_cell.length_b   1.000
_cell.length_c   1.000
_cell.angle_alpha   90.00
_cell.angle_beta   90.00
_cell.angle_gamma   90.00
#
_symmetry.space_group_name_H-M   'P 1'
#
loop_
_entity.id
_entity.type
_entity.pdbx_description
1 polymer ?
#
loop_
_entity_poly.entity_id
_entity_poly.type
_entity_poly.pdbx_seq_one_letter_code
_entity_poly.pdbx_strand_id
1 'polypeptide(L)'
;MDEPLCKLCQMPCKGSDAKTPRYFEDLFCDLICCEEYRIRTSSEIPPGELDKLANNPCEGNAWHADHIVPVYRGGGECKVENMRTLCVACHSKVLCGSTSLNDAQPGKRLGSNLKSS
;
A
#
# COMPACT_ATOMS: atom_id res chain seq x y z
N MET A 1 16.56 20.85 19.27
CA MET A 1 17.03 19.70 18.47
C MET A 1 15.82 19.26 17.66
N ASP A 2 15.52 19.93 16.55
CA ASP A 2 14.43 19.56 15.64
C ASP A 2 14.79 20.08 14.25
N GLU A 3 15.70 19.40 13.57
CA GLU A 3 16.01 19.71 12.18
C GLU A 3 14.96 19.04 11.29
N PRO A 4 14.22 19.80 10.46
CA PRO A 4 13.14 19.24 9.67
C PRO A 4 13.69 18.20 8.69
N LEU A 5 12.99 17.08 8.53
CA LEU A 5 13.36 16.05 7.55
C LEU A 5 12.58 16.28 6.24
N CYS A 6 13.26 16.08 5.12
CA CYS A 6 12.61 16.04 3.81
C CYS A 6 11.64 14.86 3.74
N LYS A 7 10.41 15.09 3.26
CA LYS A 7 9.37 14.04 3.24
C LYS A 7 9.64 12.88 2.27
N LEU A 8 10.51 13.07 1.27
CA LEU A 8 10.95 11.98 0.40
C LEU A 8 12.13 11.20 0.98
N CYS A 9 13.28 11.87 1.16
CA CYS A 9 14.54 11.19 1.47
C CYS A 9 14.75 10.95 2.97
N GLN A 10 13.91 11.55 3.82
CA GLN A 10 13.96 11.42 5.28
C GLN A 10 15.30 11.83 5.93
N MET A 11 16.11 12.60 5.20
CA MET A 11 17.34 13.21 5.72
C MET A 11 17.07 14.65 6.16
N PRO A 12 17.93 15.24 7.03
CA PRO A 12 17.88 16.67 7.37
C PRO A 12 17.71 17.51 6.10
N CYS A 13 16.61 18.27 6.07
CA CYS A 13 16.16 18.96 4.89
C CYS A 13 17.09 20.14 4.61
N LYS A 14 17.54 20.25 3.35
CA LYS A 14 18.38 21.36 2.89
C LYS A 14 17.55 22.54 2.38
N GLY A 15 16.22 22.41 2.32
CA GLY A 15 15.30 23.46 1.88
C GLY A 15 15.29 24.64 2.85
N SER A 16 15.31 25.86 2.31
CA SER A 16 15.31 27.11 3.09
C SER A 16 14.08 27.24 3.99
N ASP A 17 12.92 26.85 3.47
CA ASP A 17 11.63 27.04 4.12
C ASP A 17 11.21 25.81 4.96
N ALA A 18 12.03 24.76 5.01
CA ALA A 18 11.69 23.51 5.71
C ALA A 18 11.46 23.69 7.22
N LYS A 19 12.04 24.73 7.82
CA LYS A 19 11.85 25.06 9.25
C LYS A 19 10.52 25.77 9.52
N THR A 20 9.98 26.46 8.52
CA THR A 20 8.74 27.24 8.61
C THR A 20 7.95 27.10 7.30
N PRO A 21 7.44 25.89 6.99
CA PRO A 21 6.82 25.61 5.72
C PRO A 21 5.51 26.39 5.57
N ARG A 22 5.33 27.06 4.44
CA ARG A 22 4.09 27.76 4.05
C ARG A 22 3.32 26.97 3.00
N TYR A 23 4.03 26.22 2.17
CA TYR A 23 3.49 25.38 1.11
C TYR A 23 3.95 23.93 1.26
N PHE A 24 3.31 23.03 0.54
CA PHE A 24 3.64 21.60 0.58
C PHE A 24 5.06 21.35 0.08
N GLU A 25 5.49 22.09 -0.94
CA GLU A 25 6.80 22.03 -1.58
C GLU A 25 7.94 22.39 -0.61
N ASP A 26 7.66 23.19 0.42
CA ASP A 26 8.65 23.61 1.43
C ASP A 26 9.10 22.44 2.33
N LEU A 27 8.38 21.31 2.29
CA LEU A 27 8.68 20.10 3.05
C LEU A 27 9.78 19.23 2.41
N PHE A 28 10.39 19.69 1.30
CA PHE A 28 11.33 18.92 0.48
C PHE A 28 12.65 19.66 0.28
N CYS A 29 13.73 18.91 0.03
CA CYS A 29 15.06 19.47 -0.24
C CYS A 29 15.09 20.30 -1.53
N ASP A 30 14.31 19.88 -2.53
CA ASP A 30 14.22 20.45 -3.86
C ASP A 30 12.94 19.97 -4.57
N LEU A 31 12.67 20.51 -5.75
CA LEU A 31 11.52 20.14 -6.58
C LEU A 31 11.55 18.68 -7.03
N ILE A 32 12.74 18.07 -7.17
CA ILE A 32 12.88 16.66 -7.55
C ILE A 32 12.35 15.78 -6.43
N CYS A 33 12.71 16.08 -5.18
CA CYS A 33 12.19 15.37 -4.01
C CYS A 33 10.68 15.51 -3.87
N CYS A 34 10.13 16.70 -4.15
CA CYS A 34 8.70 16.95 -4.12
C CYS A 34 7.96 16.12 -5.18
N GLU A 35 8.44 16.15 -6.43
CA GLU A 35 7.77 15.46 -7.54
C GLU A 35 7.85 13.94 -7.39
N GLU A 36 9.01 13.40 -7.02
CA GLU A 36 9.15 11.97 -6.77
C GLU A 36 8.29 11.51 -5.58
N TYR A 37 8.15 12.33 -4.53
CA TYR A 37 7.23 12.04 -3.44
C TYR A 37 5.79 11.97 -3.93
N ARG A 38 5.36 12.93 -4.76
CA ARG A 38 4.03 12.90 -5.37
C ARG A 38 3.84 11.64 -6.21
N ILE A 39 4.76 11.32 -7.11
CA ILE A 39 4.67 10.10 -7.94
C ILE A 39 4.46 8.86 -7.07
N ARG A 40 5.19 8.74 -5.95
CA ARG A 40 5.09 7.61 -5.00
C ARG A 40 3.82 7.62 -4.14
N THR A 41 3.23 8.78 -3.86
CA THR A 41 2.17 8.92 -2.84
C THR A 41 0.81 9.37 -3.41
N SER A 42 0.78 10.23 -4.43
CA SER A 42 -0.45 10.77 -5.03
C SER A 42 -1.03 9.90 -6.14
N SER A 43 -0.22 9.06 -6.79
CA SER A 43 -0.71 8.12 -7.81
C SER A 43 -1.35 6.88 -7.21
N GLU A 44 -1.15 6.69 -5.90
CA GLU A 44 -1.23 5.39 -5.26
C GLU A 44 -2.28 5.29 -4.14
N ILE A 45 -2.86 6.39 -3.69
CA ILE A 45 -3.84 6.39 -2.61
C ILE A 45 -5.20 6.82 -3.17
N PRO A 46 -6.25 5.99 -3.03
CA PRO A 46 -7.60 6.38 -3.43
C PRO A 46 -8.00 7.71 -2.77
N PRO A 47 -8.70 8.61 -3.50
CA PRO A 47 -9.18 9.86 -2.94
C PRO A 47 -9.96 9.64 -1.64
N GLY A 48 -9.61 10.38 -0.59
CA GLY A 48 -10.28 10.33 0.71
C GLY A 48 -9.66 9.38 1.75
N GLU A 49 -8.76 8.47 1.37
CA GLU A 49 -8.18 7.53 2.35
C GLU A 49 -7.12 8.19 3.24
N LEU A 50 -6.36 9.14 2.69
CA LEU A 50 -5.50 10.02 3.48
C LEU A 50 -6.32 10.93 4.40
N ASP A 51 -7.44 11.47 3.92
CA ASP A 51 -8.29 12.36 4.72
C ASP A 51 -8.93 11.62 5.89
N LYS A 52 -9.41 10.39 5.68
CA LYS A 52 -9.93 9.55 6.76
C LYS A 52 -8.88 9.29 7.83
N LEU A 53 -7.65 8.95 7.43
CA LEU A 53 -6.55 8.71 8.36
C LEU A 53 -6.15 9.99 9.11
N ALA A 54 -6.03 11.11 8.41
CA ALA A 54 -5.63 12.39 9.01
C ALA A 54 -6.66 12.94 10.00
N ASN A 55 -7.96 12.83 9.67
CA ASN A 55 -9.04 13.35 10.49
C ASN A 55 -9.49 12.37 11.60
N ASN A 56 -9.25 11.07 11.43
CA ASN A 56 -9.60 10.04 12.40
C ASN A 56 -8.56 8.91 12.41
N PRO A 57 -7.42 9.09 13.12
CA PRO A 57 -6.31 8.16 13.12
C PRO A 57 -6.59 6.95 14.02
N CYS A 58 -7.49 6.08 13.59
CA CYS A 58 -7.72 4.77 14.21
C CYS A 58 -7.02 3.66 13.42
N GLU A 59 -6.75 2.52 14.08
CA GLU A 59 -6.04 1.39 13.48
C GLU A 59 -6.66 0.93 12.15
N GLY A 60 -8.00 0.82 12.10
CA GLY A 60 -8.73 0.42 10.90
C GLY A 60 -8.69 1.42 9.74
N ASN A 61 -8.28 2.67 9.98
CA ASN A 61 -8.04 3.64 8.90
C ASN A 61 -6.57 3.66 8.46
N ALA A 62 -5.66 3.09 9.24
CA ALA A 62 -4.23 3.07 8.96
C ALA A 62 -3.81 1.78 8.23
N TRP A 63 -4.29 0.62 8.67
CA TRP A 63 -3.82 -0.68 8.18
C TRP A 63 -4.86 -1.80 8.27
N HIS A 64 -4.67 -2.84 7.46
CA HIS A 64 -5.41 -4.09 7.49
C HIS A 64 -4.47 -5.31 7.41
N ALA A 65 -4.92 -6.43 7.94
CA ALA A 65 -4.30 -7.73 7.72
C ALA A 65 -4.77 -8.31 6.37
N ASP A 66 -3.83 -8.74 5.53
CA ASP A 66 -4.08 -9.27 4.20
C ASP A 66 -3.43 -10.64 4.02
N HIS A 67 -3.93 -11.43 3.08
CA HIS A 67 -3.31 -12.69 2.74
C HIS A 67 -2.09 -12.47 1.84
N ILE A 68 -1.01 -13.23 2.08
CA ILE A 68 0.14 -13.32 1.17
C ILE A 68 -0.28 -14.08 -0.08
N VAL A 69 -0.91 -15.24 0.09
CA VAL A 69 -1.54 -16.03 -0.97
C VAL A 69 -3.06 -15.94 -0.83
N PRO A 70 -3.79 -15.44 -1.84
CA PRO A 70 -5.24 -15.27 -1.73
C PRO A 70 -5.98 -16.62 -1.81
N VAL A 71 -7.19 -16.66 -1.27
CA VAL A 71 -8.04 -17.88 -1.20
C VAL A 71 -8.22 -18.56 -2.57
N TYR A 72 -8.46 -17.78 -3.64
CA TYR A 72 -8.66 -18.33 -4.99
C TYR A 72 -7.42 -19.01 -5.58
N ARG A 73 -6.22 -18.76 -5.03
CA ARG A 73 -4.96 -19.45 -5.36
C ARG A 73 -4.61 -20.55 -4.36
N GLY A 74 -5.54 -20.94 -3.49
CA GLY A 74 -5.34 -21.97 -2.48
C GLY A 74 -4.85 -21.45 -1.12
N GLY A 75 -4.75 -20.14 -0.91
CA GLY A 75 -4.36 -19.54 0.38
C GLY A 75 -5.51 -19.40 1.38
N GLY A 76 -6.43 -20.38 1.42
CA GLY A 76 -7.63 -20.36 2.25
C GLY A 76 -7.41 -20.55 3.76
N GLU A 77 -6.15 -20.66 4.19
CA GLU A 77 -5.80 -20.81 5.59
C GLU A 77 -5.41 -19.44 6.17
N CYS A 78 -6.20 -18.94 7.13
CA CYS A 78 -5.91 -17.73 7.93
C CYS A 78 -4.81 -17.99 8.97
N LYS A 79 -3.78 -18.75 8.61
CA LYS A 79 -2.63 -18.98 9.48
C LYS A 79 -1.71 -17.77 9.43
N VAL A 80 -1.03 -17.47 10.54
CA VAL A 80 -0.17 -16.29 10.68
C VAL A 80 0.93 -16.27 9.60
N GLU A 81 1.39 -17.43 9.13
CA GLU A 81 2.43 -17.52 8.09
C GLU A 81 1.94 -17.06 6.71
N ASN A 82 0.63 -17.01 6.46
CA ASN A 82 0.04 -16.52 5.22
C ASN A 82 -0.55 -15.10 5.37
N MET A 83 -0.22 -14.38 6.44
CA MET A 83 -0.69 -13.02 6.68
C MET A 83 0.42 -11.98 6.48
N ARG A 84 0.06 -10.82 5.93
CA ARG A 84 0.90 -9.63 5.85
C ARG A 84 0.12 -8.41 6.33
N THR A 85 0.86 -7.38 6.75
CA THR A 85 0.27 -6.09 7.12
C THR A 85 0.37 -5.14 5.93
N LEU A 86 -0.74 -4.54 5.53
CA LEU A 86 -0.79 -3.51 4.50
C LEU A 86 -1.47 -2.26 5.04
N CYS A 87 -1.07 -1.07 4.55
CA CYS A 87 -1.89 0.11 4.79
C CYS A 87 -3.23 0.00 4.03
N VAL A 88 -4.25 0.74 4.47
CA VAL A 88 -5.59 0.71 3.84
C VAL A 88 -5.53 1.03 2.34
N ALA A 89 -4.68 1.96 1.93
CA ALA A 89 -4.48 2.31 0.52
C ALA A 89 -3.91 1.14 -0.30
N CYS A 90 -2.87 0.46 0.19
CA CYS A 90 -2.29 -0.71 -0.45
C CYS A 90 -3.26 -1.90 -0.46
N HIS A 91 -4.00 -2.11 0.64
CA HIS A 91 -5.01 -3.16 0.72
C HIS A 91 -6.12 -2.97 -0.32
N SER A 92 -6.59 -1.74 -0.52
CA SER A 92 -7.60 -1.41 -1.53
C SER A 92 -7.15 -1.72 -2.96
N LYS A 93 -5.85 -1.65 -3.24
CA LYS A 93 -5.27 -2.02 -4.54
C LYS A 93 -5.13 -3.50 -4.76
N VAL A 94 -4.84 -4.28 -3.72
CA VAL A 94 -4.66 -5.74 -3.85
C VAL A 94 -5.92 -6.39 -4.42
N LEU A 95 -7.10 -5.85 -4.09
CA LEU A 95 -8.38 -6.24 -4.68
C LEU A 95 -8.42 -6.10 -6.21
N CYS A 96 -7.76 -5.06 -6.75
CA CYS A 96 -7.64 -4.80 -8.19
C CYS A 96 -6.50 -5.63 -8.84
N GLY A 97 -5.40 -5.86 -8.12
CA GLY A 97 -4.25 -6.65 -8.57
C GLY A 97 -4.48 -8.16 -8.58
N SER A 98 -5.39 -8.69 -7.75
CA SER A 98 -5.82 -10.10 -7.84
C SER A 98 -6.50 -10.46 -9.17
N THR A 99 -6.91 -9.46 -9.96
CA THR A 99 -7.48 -9.65 -11.31
C THR A 99 -6.56 -9.28 -12.45
N SER A 100 -5.40 -8.67 -12.21
CA SER A 100 -4.50 -8.24 -13.27
C SER A 100 -3.08 -8.13 -12.74
N LEU A 101 -2.38 -9.25 -12.73
CA LEU A 101 -1.01 -9.42 -13.23
C LEU A 101 -0.59 -10.86 -12.89
N ASN A 102 -0.52 -11.67 -13.94
CA ASN A 102 0.02 -13.03 -14.04
C ASN A 102 -0.92 -14.18 -13.65
N ASP A 103 -1.10 -15.07 -14.64
CA ASP A 103 -1.60 -16.45 -14.57
C ASP A 103 -3.10 -16.68 -14.70
N ALA A 104 -3.58 -16.43 -15.93
CA ALA A 104 -4.62 -17.27 -16.52
C ALA A 104 -4.11 -18.72 -16.63
N GLN A 105 -4.42 -19.56 -15.64
CA GLN A 105 -4.70 -20.97 -15.89
C GLN A 105 -6.04 -21.33 -15.25
N PRO A 106 -7.10 -21.62 -16.03
CA PRO A 106 -8.35 -22.09 -15.49
C PRO A 106 -8.12 -23.47 -14.85
N GLY A 107 -8.31 -23.54 -13.53
CA GLY A 107 -8.17 -24.76 -12.74
C GLY A 107 -9.04 -25.88 -13.29
N LYS A 108 -8.40 -26.95 -13.76
CA LYS A 108 -9.07 -28.23 -14.03
C LYS A 108 -9.66 -28.72 -12.71
N ARG A 109 -10.99 -28.79 -12.61
CA ARG A 109 -11.65 -29.61 -11.58
C ARG A 109 -11.31 -31.07 -11.89
N LEU A 110 -10.36 -31.65 -11.15
CA LEU A 110 -10.15 -33.09 -11.18
C LEU A 110 -11.30 -33.73 -10.40
N GLY A 111 -12.40 -34.00 -11.13
CA GLY A 111 -13.49 -34.84 -10.66
C GLY A 111 -13.00 -36.27 -10.45
N SER A 112 -13.37 -36.81 -9.31
CA SER A 112 -12.98 -38.09 -8.75
C SER A 112 -13.74 -39.27 -9.38
N ASN A 113 -13.04 -40.41 -9.45
CA ASN A 113 -13.52 -41.81 -9.49
C ASN A 113 -14.64 -42.22 -10.47
N LEU A 114 -14.29 -43.09 -11.41
CA LEU A 114 -15.05 -44.31 -11.68
C LEU A 114 -14.07 -45.49 -11.74
N LYS A 115 -14.06 -46.32 -10.70
CA LYS A 115 -13.48 -47.67 -10.77
C LYS A 115 -14.53 -48.57 -11.43
N SER A 116 -14.19 -49.21 -12.54
CA SER A 116 -14.93 -50.36 -13.05
C SER A 116 -14.05 -51.59 -12.88
N SER A 117 -14.52 -52.50 -12.01
CA SER A 117 -14.21 -53.92 -12.06
C SER A 117 -14.87 -54.57 -13.27
#